data_AF-A0A482VJE3-F1
#
_entry.id   AF-A0A482VJE3-F1
#
_cell.length_a   1.000
_cell.length_b   1.000
_cell.length_c   1.000
_cell.angle_alpha   90.00
_cell.angle_beta   90.00
_cell.angle_gamma   90.00
#
_symmetry.space_group_name_H-M   'P 1'
#
loop_
_entity.id
_entity.type
_entity.pdbx_description
1 polymer ?
#
loop_
_entity_poly.entity_id
_entity_poly.type
_entity_poly.pdbx_seq_one_letter_code
_entity_poly.pdbx_strand_id
1 'polypeptide(L)'
;MNRLSAWLVTEVGQKFAYFAAGTVTTGVLCAHILPHTIFLDKYQDFMRLYKKGFAVTLPQNVHERFQKTLDLLQVDSQDKHLFKPFAAYGFDIFSAGSSYSKFGVIVGIPANFLYEDESSVDKHAIKIRQETIPWELDEGKLLQKSLLLSEKAQMYAMAREIKYRDTPKQ
;
A
#
# COMPACT_ATOMS: atom_id res chain seq x y z
N MET A 1 -46.84 -13.57 -11.15
CA MET A 1 -45.66 -12.76 -11.53
C MET A 1 -45.53 -11.65 -10.50
N ASN A 2 -44.39 -11.53 -9.80
CA ASN A 2 -44.23 -10.54 -8.73
C ASN A 2 -44.25 -9.11 -9.32
N ARG A 3 -44.78 -8.14 -8.56
CA ARG A 3 -44.98 -6.75 -9.04
C ARG A 3 -43.69 -6.12 -9.58
N LEU A 4 -42.55 -6.45 -8.98
CA LEU A 4 -41.21 -6.02 -9.43
C LEU A 4 -40.81 -6.62 -10.77
N SER A 5 -41.05 -7.91 -11.00
CA SER A 5 -40.68 -8.55 -12.27
C SER A 5 -41.59 -8.08 -13.41
N ALA A 6 -42.86 -7.82 -13.13
CA ALA A 6 -43.77 -7.21 -14.11
C ALA A 6 -43.33 -5.79 -14.50
N TRP A 7 -42.84 -4.99 -13.54
CA TRP A 7 -42.36 -3.64 -13.80
C TRP A 7 -41.07 -3.62 -14.64
N LEU A 8 -40.13 -4.52 -14.39
CA LEU A 8 -38.87 -4.62 -15.15
C LEU A 8 -39.06 -4.91 -16.64
N VAL A 9 -40.19 -5.52 -17.04
CA VAL A 9 -40.51 -5.78 -18.46
C VAL A 9 -41.05 -4.54 -19.17
N THR A 10 -41.51 -3.51 -18.43
CA THR A 10 -41.98 -2.25 -19.01
C THR A 10 -40.83 -1.43 -19.61
N GLU A 11 -41.09 -0.58 -20.60
CA GLU A 11 -40.07 0.26 -21.24
C GLU A 11 -39.36 1.18 -20.22
N VAL A 12 -40.09 1.70 -19.24
CA VAL A 12 -39.54 2.52 -18.15
C VAL A 12 -38.64 1.70 -17.24
N GLY A 13 -39.09 0.50 -16.84
CA GLY A 13 -38.30 -0.42 -16.01
C GLY A 13 -37.02 -0.89 -16.70
N GLN A 14 -37.09 -1.17 -18.00
CA GLN A 14 -35.93 -1.54 -18.81
C GLN A 14 -34.92 -0.39 -18.91
N LYS A 15 -35.37 0.83 -19.27
CA LYS A 15 -34.49 2.01 -19.32
C LYS A 15 -33.81 2.27 -17.98
N PHE A 16 -34.57 2.22 -16.88
CA PHE A 16 -34.00 2.35 -15.54
C PHE A 16 -32.94 1.28 -15.27
N ALA A 17 -33.23 0.01 -15.54
CA ALA A 17 -32.28 -1.09 -15.32
C ALA A 17 -31.00 -0.90 -16.15
N TYR A 18 -31.09 -0.48 -17.41
CA TYR A 18 -29.92 -0.18 -18.24
C TYR A 18 -29.05 0.93 -17.65
N PHE A 19 -29.64 2.06 -17.25
CA PHE A 19 -28.89 3.16 -16.65
C PHE A 19 -28.32 2.80 -15.28
N ALA A 20 -29.07 2.05 -14.46
CA ALA A 20 -28.60 1.58 -13.17
C ALA A 20 -27.39 0.65 -13.34
N ALA A 21 -27.50 -0.33 -14.25
CA ALA A 21 -26.39 -1.24 -14.55
C ALA A 21 -25.17 -0.48 -15.07
N GLY A 22 -25.35 0.41 -16.06
CA GLY A 22 -24.25 1.22 -16.60
C GLY A 22 -23.58 2.11 -15.54
N THR A 23 -24.37 2.74 -14.67
CA THR A 23 -23.86 3.60 -13.59
C THR A 23 -23.08 2.78 -12.56
N VAL A 24 -23.60 1.62 -12.15
CA VAL A 24 -22.92 0.74 -11.17
C VAL A 24 -21.62 0.21 -11.76
N THR A 25 -21.63 -0.31 -13.00
CA THR A 25 -20.42 -0.83 -13.65
C THR A 25 -19.35 0.25 -13.79
N THR A 26 -19.74 1.46 -14.25
CA THR A 26 -18.81 2.59 -14.37
C THR A 26 -18.28 3.01 -13.00
N GLY A 27 -19.16 3.10 -12.00
CA GLY A 27 -18.79 3.47 -10.63
C GLY A 27 -17.79 2.49 -10.02
N VAL A 28 -18.01 1.18 -10.17
CA VAL A 28 -17.08 0.13 -9.69
C VAL A 28 -15.74 0.21 -10.42
N LEU A 29 -15.76 0.38 -11.74
CA LEU A 29 -14.54 0.52 -12.54
C LEU A 29 -13.72 1.74 -12.09
N CYS A 30 -14.37 2.90 -11.94
CA CYS A 30 -13.73 4.12 -11.47
C CYS A 30 -13.19 3.96 -10.05
N ALA A 31 -13.96 3.38 -9.13
CA ALA A 31 -13.53 3.13 -7.75
C ALA A 31 -12.31 2.21 -7.67
N HIS A 32 -12.18 1.25 -8.60
CA HIS A 32 -11.04 0.35 -8.66
C HIS A 32 -9.81 0.99 -9.33
N ILE A 33 -9.97 1.70 -10.44
CA ILE A 33 -8.84 2.19 -11.26
C ILE A 33 -8.29 3.54 -10.78
N LEU A 34 -9.15 4.46 -10.35
CA LEU A 34 -8.73 5.84 -10.05
C LEU A 34 -7.73 5.94 -8.89
N PRO A 35 -7.87 5.20 -7.76
CA PRO A 35 -6.89 5.22 -6.69
C PRO A 35 -5.49 4.73 -7.11
N HIS A 36 -5.44 3.87 -8.13
CA HIS A 36 -4.19 3.33 -8.69
C HIS A 36 -3.65 4.15 -9.88
N THR A 37 -4.28 5.27 -10.23
CA THR A 37 -3.87 6.09 -11.36
C THR A 37 -3.92 7.57 -11.00
N ILE A 38 -5.03 8.25 -11.30
CA ILE A 38 -5.18 9.70 -11.17
C ILE A 38 -5.11 10.16 -9.71
N PHE A 39 -5.56 9.34 -8.76
CA PHE A 39 -5.57 9.66 -7.33
C PHE A 39 -4.45 8.97 -6.54
N LEU A 40 -3.40 8.50 -7.23
CA LEU A 40 -2.32 7.78 -6.59
C LEU A 40 -1.61 8.62 -5.52
N ASP A 41 -1.38 9.91 -5.78
CA ASP A 41 -0.76 10.82 -4.81
C ASP A 41 -1.66 11.05 -3.58
N LYS A 42 -2.98 11.13 -3.76
CA LYS A 42 -3.94 11.24 -2.65
C LYS A 42 -3.97 9.98 -1.81
N TYR A 43 -3.87 8.82 -2.46
CA TYR A 43 -3.78 7.54 -1.77
C TYR A 43 -2.46 7.42 -1.00
N GLN A 44 -1.35 7.89 -1.58
CA GLN A 44 -0.06 7.98 -0.90
C GLN A 44 -0.16 8.85 0.36
N ASP A 45 -0.75 10.05 0.25
CA ASP A 45 -0.93 10.95 1.40
C ASP A 45 -1.80 10.35 2.49
N PHE A 46 -2.89 9.66 2.12
CA PHE A 46 -3.75 8.97 3.07
C PHE A 46 -3.03 7.88 3.86
N MET A 47 -2.15 7.12 3.20
CA MET A 47 -1.42 6.01 3.82
C MET A 47 -0.07 6.41 4.42
N ARG A 48 0.33 7.68 4.30
CA ARG A 48 1.63 8.17 4.74
C ARG A 48 1.76 8.12 6.25
N LEU A 49 2.96 7.80 6.73
CA LEU A 49 3.30 7.89 8.14
C LEU A 49 3.48 9.36 8.54
N TYR A 50 2.69 9.81 9.50
CA TYR A 50 2.83 11.13 10.11
C TYR A 50 3.30 11.00 11.56
N LYS A 51 4.33 11.77 11.92
CA LYS A 51 4.77 11.93 13.31
C LYS A 51 4.73 13.41 13.68
N LYS A 52 4.02 13.74 14.77
CA LYS A 52 3.83 15.12 15.25
C LYS A 52 3.27 16.07 14.17
N GLY A 53 2.39 15.56 13.30
CA GLY A 53 1.77 16.34 12.21
C GLY A 53 2.62 16.48 10.94
N PHE A 54 3.85 15.97 10.92
CA PHE A 54 4.73 16.03 9.76
C PHE A 54 4.88 14.67 9.09
N ALA A 55 4.95 14.70 7.75
CA ALA A 55 5.24 13.52 6.94
C ALA A 55 6.64 13.00 7.26
N VAL A 56 6.74 11.72 7.62
CA VAL A 56 8.02 11.06 7.85
C VAL A 56 8.68 10.76 6.52
N THR A 57 9.95 11.12 6.38
CA THR A 57 10.79 10.75 5.24
C THR A 57 11.49 9.42 5.52
N LEU A 58 11.81 8.68 4.46
CA LEU A 58 12.55 7.44 4.63
C LEU A 58 14.02 7.75 4.96
N PRO A 59 14.62 7.01 5.89
CA PRO A 59 16.05 7.13 6.16
C PRO A 59 16.87 6.58 4.99
N GLN A 60 18.11 7.06 4.87
CA GLN A 60 18.97 6.80 3.71
C GLN A 60 19.25 5.29 3.51
N ASN A 61 19.47 4.55 4.59
CA ASN A 61 19.66 3.10 4.57
C ASN A 61 18.48 2.35 3.93
N VAL A 62 17.25 2.77 4.19
CA VAL A 62 16.04 2.17 3.61
C VAL A 62 15.92 2.54 2.13
N HIS A 63 16.25 3.78 1.75
CA HIS A 63 16.34 4.18 0.36
C HIS A 63 17.37 3.35 -0.43
N GLU A 64 18.56 3.14 0.14
CA GLU A 64 19.60 2.31 -0.47
C GLU A 64 19.17 0.85 -0.64
N ARG A 65 18.52 0.27 0.38
CA ARG A 65 17.93 -1.08 0.27
C ARG A 65 16.87 -1.16 -0.83
N PHE A 66 16.03 -0.14 -0.97
CA PHE A 66 15.04 -0.06 -2.03
C PHE A 66 15.69 -0.02 -3.42
N GLN A 67 16.73 0.80 -3.60
CA GLN A 67 17.47 0.88 -4.86
C GLN A 67 18.17 -0.44 -5.19
N LYS A 68 18.87 -1.05 -4.21
CA LYS A 68 19.44 -2.40 -4.35
C LYS A 68 18.39 -3.43 -4.75
N THR A 69 17.16 -3.29 -4.25
CA THR A 69 16.05 -4.20 -4.60
C THR A 69 15.62 -4.02 -6.05
N LEU A 70 15.51 -2.78 -6.54
CA LEU A 70 15.25 -2.50 -7.96
C LEU A 70 16.35 -3.07 -8.86
N ASP A 71 17.61 -2.95 -8.44
CA ASP A 71 18.77 -3.51 -9.15
C ASP A 71 18.72 -5.04 -9.21
N LEU A 72 18.44 -5.71 -8.08
CA LEU A 72 18.30 -7.17 -8.01
C LEU A 72 17.16 -7.68 -8.89
N LEU A 73 16.08 -6.90 -8.98
CA LEU A 73 14.92 -7.21 -9.82
C LEU A 73 15.13 -6.88 -11.31
N GLN A 74 16.29 -6.33 -11.65
CA GLN A 74 16.68 -5.92 -13.01
C GLN A 74 15.65 -4.99 -13.65
N VAL A 75 15.06 -4.10 -12.86
CA VAL A 75 14.16 -3.05 -13.39
C VAL A 75 14.98 -2.15 -14.30
N ASP A 76 14.48 -1.86 -15.50
CA ASP A 76 15.17 -0.99 -16.46
C ASP A 76 15.48 0.36 -15.80
N SER A 77 16.70 0.84 -15.99
CA SER A 77 17.15 2.17 -15.61
C SER A 77 16.15 3.29 -15.93
N GLN A 78 15.47 3.20 -17.09
CA GLN A 78 14.48 4.17 -17.51
C GLN A 78 13.20 4.09 -16.69
N ASP A 79 12.88 2.94 -16.10
CA ASP A 79 11.63 2.71 -15.37
C ASP A 79 11.78 2.79 -13.85
N LYS A 80 13.00 2.77 -13.32
CA LYS A 80 13.25 2.89 -11.87
C LYS A 80 12.59 4.11 -11.23
N HIS A 81 12.53 5.24 -11.95
CA HIS A 81 11.90 6.47 -11.46
C HIS A 81 10.38 6.37 -11.26
N LEU A 82 9.74 5.37 -11.88
CA LEU A 82 8.31 5.10 -11.71
C LEU A 82 8.01 4.48 -10.35
N PHE A 83 8.98 3.84 -9.69
CA PHE A 83 8.82 3.23 -8.38
C PHE A 83 9.22 4.22 -7.27
N LYS A 84 8.24 4.69 -6.51
CA LYS A 84 8.39 5.74 -5.50
C LYS A 84 8.17 5.18 -4.10
N PRO A 85 9.23 4.94 -3.32
CA PRO A 85 9.07 4.49 -1.94
C PRO A 85 8.69 5.66 -1.03
N PHE A 86 7.84 5.41 -0.03
CA PHE A 86 7.51 6.38 1.02
C PHE A 86 7.28 5.69 2.36
N ALA A 87 7.39 6.44 3.47
CA ALA A 87 7.08 5.90 4.79
C ALA A 87 5.56 5.77 4.94
N ALA A 88 5.07 4.55 5.13
CA ALA A 88 3.67 4.23 5.31
C ALA A 88 3.32 3.95 6.76
N TYR A 89 2.07 4.25 7.11
CA TYR A 89 1.51 3.85 8.39
C TYR A 89 1.21 2.35 8.42
N GLY A 90 1.49 1.70 9.56
CA GLY A 90 1.25 0.27 9.77
C GLY A 90 2.53 -0.57 9.79
N PHE A 91 2.34 -1.89 9.77
CA PHE A 91 3.41 -2.90 9.85
C PHE A 91 3.58 -3.73 8.57
N ASP A 92 2.62 -3.64 7.66
CA ASP A 92 2.64 -4.36 6.39
C ASP A 92 3.11 -3.45 5.27
N ILE A 93 4.03 -3.98 4.46
CA ILE A 93 4.39 -3.35 3.19
C ILE A 93 3.23 -3.47 2.23
N PHE A 94 3.00 -2.43 1.43
CA PHE A 94 2.03 -2.49 0.34
C PHE A 94 2.51 -1.65 -0.84
N SER A 95 1.84 -1.85 -1.97
CA SER A 95 2.04 -1.08 -3.18
C SER A 95 0.73 -0.68 -3.83
N ALA A 96 0.75 0.41 -4.59
CA ALA A 96 -0.36 0.84 -5.42
C ALA A 96 0.15 1.45 -6.72
N GLY A 97 -0.66 1.39 -7.77
CA GLY A 97 -0.28 1.87 -9.09
C GLY A 97 0.16 0.76 -10.04
N SER A 98 0.81 1.14 -11.14
CA SER A 98 1.34 0.21 -12.13
C SER A 98 2.52 0.87 -12.86
N SER A 99 3.56 0.08 -13.13
CA SER A 99 4.73 0.49 -13.91
C SER A 99 4.44 0.74 -15.40
N TYR A 100 3.29 0.26 -15.89
CA TYR A 100 2.81 0.59 -17.25
C TYR A 100 2.22 2.00 -17.33
N SER A 101 1.74 2.53 -16.20
CA SER A 101 1.11 3.84 -16.13
C SER A 101 2.13 4.95 -15.95
N LYS A 102 1.89 6.11 -16.58
CA LYS A 102 2.70 7.32 -16.34
C LYS A 102 2.66 7.82 -14.90
N PHE A 103 1.66 7.40 -14.10
CA PHE A 103 1.56 7.75 -12.68
C PHE A 103 2.57 6.96 -11.83
N GLY A 104 3.03 5.81 -12.33
CA GLY A 104 4.00 4.94 -11.68
C GLY A 104 3.41 4.05 -10.59
N VAL A 105 4.29 3.62 -9.69
CA VAL A 105 4.01 2.74 -8.56
C VAL A 105 4.49 3.43 -7.29
N ILE A 106 3.64 3.51 -6.28
CA ILE A 106 4.06 3.88 -4.93
C ILE A 106 4.27 2.60 -4.11
N VAL A 107 5.31 2.59 -3.28
CA VAL A 107 5.58 1.48 -2.35
C VAL A 107 5.62 2.03 -0.94
N GLY A 108 4.62 1.65 -0.14
CA GLY A 108 4.49 2.04 1.25
C GLY A 108 5.38 1.17 2.12
N ILE A 109 6.47 1.74 2.63
CA ILE A 109 7.41 1.06 3.51
C ILE A 109 6.93 1.24 4.96
N PRO A 110 6.62 0.14 5.67
CA PRO A 110 5.99 0.22 6.98
C PRO A 110 6.97 0.72 8.05
N ALA A 111 6.41 1.25 9.16
CA ALA A 111 7.18 1.93 10.19
C ALA A 111 8.29 1.07 10.82
N ASN A 112 8.09 -0.25 10.87
CA ASN A 112 9.07 -1.18 11.44
C ASN A 112 10.35 -1.36 10.59
N PHE A 113 10.33 -1.01 9.30
CA PHE A 113 11.55 -1.04 8.48
C PHE A 113 12.50 0.11 8.83
N LEU A 114 11.99 1.14 9.51
CA LEU A 114 12.74 2.31 9.95
C LEU A 114 13.42 2.07 11.31
N TYR A 115 13.16 0.93 11.98
CA TYR A 115 13.82 0.58 13.22
C TYR A 115 15.22 0.00 12.95
N GLU A 116 16.22 0.54 13.62
CA GLU A 116 17.61 0.10 13.51
C GLU A 116 17.96 -0.94 14.58
N ASP A 117 17.45 -0.74 15.79
CA ASP A 117 17.68 -1.59 16.95
C ASP A 117 16.45 -1.63 17.87
N GLU A 118 16.51 -2.45 18.92
CA GLU A 118 15.40 -2.64 19.84
C GLU A 118 14.98 -1.33 20.54
N SER A 119 15.91 -0.40 20.76
CA SER A 119 15.63 0.90 21.41
C SER A 119 14.90 1.88 20.49
N SER A 120 15.05 1.73 19.17
CA SER A 120 14.36 2.56 18.17
C SER A 120 12.86 2.22 18.00
N VAL A 121 12.41 1.10 18.57
CA VAL A 121 11.01 0.67 18.51
C VAL A 121 10.13 1.65 19.29
N ASP A 122 9.12 2.22 18.62
CA ASP A 122 8.17 3.16 19.23
C ASP A 122 7.14 2.43 20.12
N LYS A 123 7.59 2.02 21.30
CA LYS A 123 6.83 1.24 22.30
C LYS A 123 5.46 1.83 22.67
N HIS A 124 5.28 3.15 22.53
CA HIS A 124 4.03 3.85 22.85
C HIS A 124 3.01 3.80 21.71
N ALA A 125 3.49 3.74 20.46
CA ALA A 125 2.63 3.66 19.29
C ALA A 125 2.05 2.25 19.09
N ILE A 126 2.71 1.21 19.60
CA ILE A 126 2.28 -0.18 19.43
C ILE A 126 1.32 -0.58 20.55
N LYS A 127 0.09 -0.91 20.16
CA LYS A 127 -0.96 -1.33 21.08
C LYS A 127 -1.65 -2.59 20.56
N ILE A 128 -1.95 -3.51 21.46
CA ILE A 128 -2.74 -4.70 21.16
C ILE A 128 -4.11 -4.48 21.79
N ARG A 129 -5.17 -4.51 20.97
CA ARG A 129 -6.56 -4.24 21.43
C ARG A 129 -6.69 -2.93 22.22
N GLN A 130 -5.96 -1.90 21.78
CA GLN A 130 -5.88 -0.58 22.42
C GLN A 130 -5.13 -0.53 23.77
N GLU A 131 -4.58 -1.66 24.23
CA GLU A 131 -3.79 -1.76 25.45
C GLU A 131 -2.28 -1.67 25.16
N THR A 132 -1.56 -1.10 26.12
CA THR A 132 -0.10 -1.01 26.06
C THR A 132 0.51 -2.38 26.36
N ILE A 133 1.53 -2.76 25.60
CA ILE A 133 2.23 -4.02 25.80
C ILE A 133 3.14 -3.92 27.03
N PRO A 134 3.14 -4.91 27.95
CA PRO A 134 4.12 -5.00 29.02
C PRO A 134 5.49 -5.44 28.47
N TRP A 135 6.30 -4.47 28.04
CA TRP A 135 7.59 -4.71 27.38
C TRP A 135 8.64 -5.44 28.23
N GLU A 136 8.47 -5.45 29.56
CA GLU A 136 9.39 -6.10 30.49
C GLU A 136 9.21 -7.63 30.56
N LEU A 137 8.04 -8.12 30.15
CA LEU A 137 7.76 -9.56 30.09
C LEU A 137 8.48 -10.22 28.91
N ASP A 138 8.70 -11.53 29.00
CA ASP A 138 9.42 -12.29 27.97
C ASP A 138 8.70 -12.24 26.62
N GLU A 139 7.36 -12.25 26.62
CA GLU A 139 6.55 -12.10 25.42
C GLU A 139 6.71 -10.70 24.78
N GLY A 140 6.78 -9.66 25.62
CA GLY A 140 7.01 -8.29 25.18
C GLY A 140 8.38 -8.11 24.53
N LYS A 141 9.42 -8.73 25.11
CA LYS A 141 10.78 -8.75 24.55
C LYS A 141 10.83 -9.55 23.25
N LEU A 142 10.13 -10.68 23.18
CA LEU A 142 10.06 -11.50 21.96
C LEU A 142 9.39 -10.72 20.82
N LEU A 143 8.29 -10.01 21.12
CA LEU A 143 7.62 -9.14 20.16
C LEU A 143 8.52 -7.98 19.73
N GLN A 144 9.21 -7.32 20.66
CA GLN A 144 10.14 -6.23 20.34
C GLN A 144 11.22 -6.68 19.36
N LYS A 145 11.78 -7.88 19.56
CA LYS A 145 12.77 -8.47 18.65
C LYS A 145 12.19 -8.83 17.29
N SER A 146 10.96 -9.33 17.23
CA SER A 146 10.35 -9.72 15.94
C SER A 146 9.98 -8.52 15.05
N LEU A 147 9.84 -7.33 15.63
CA LEU A 147 9.64 -6.09 14.87
C LEU A 147 10.89 -5.66 14.10
N LEU A 148 12.08 -6.12 14.49
CA LEU A 148 13.33 -5.85 13.78
C LEU A 148 13.53 -6.86 12.66
N LEU A 149 13.29 -6.40 11.44
CA LEU A 149 13.47 -7.22 10.25
C LEU A 149 14.91 -7.12 9.74
N SER A 150 15.50 -8.26 9.41
CA SER A 150 16.79 -8.31 8.73
C SER A 150 16.74 -7.60 7.36
N GLU A 151 17.87 -7.08 6.89
CA GLU A 151 17.95 -6.41 5.58
C GLU A 151 17.42 -7.29 4.44
N LYS A 152 17.74 -8.59 4.45
CA LYS A 152 17.24 -9.53 3.45
C LYS A 152 15.71 -9.69 3.50
N ALA A 153 15.12 -9.72 4.70
CA ALA A 153 13.67 -9.81 4.85
C ALA A 153 12.98 -8.52 4.35
N GLN A 154 13.54 -7.36 4.66
CA GLN A 154 13.05 -6.07 4.16
C GLN A 154 13.11 -6.01 2.63
N MET A 155 14.25 -6.36 2.03
CA MET A 155 14.43 -6.36 0.58
C MET A 155 13.54 -7.38 -0.12
N TYR A 156 13.32 -8.57 0.47
CA TYR A 156 12.36 -9.55 -0.05
C TYR A 156 10.93 -9.00 -0.08
N ALA A 157 10.52 -8.35 1.01
CA ALA A 157 9.19 -7.74 1.10
C ALA A 157 9.01 -6.62 0.06
N MET A 158 10.02 -5.74 -0.10
CA MET A 158 10.05 -4.73 -1.17
C MET A 158 9.97 -5.36 -2.55
N ALA A 159 10.75 -6.42 -2.79
CA ALA A 159 10.82 -7.10 -4.08
C ALA A 159 9.46 -7.68 -4.49
N ARG A 160 8.74 -8.29 -3.52
CA ARG A 160 7.39 -8.82 -3.72
C ARG A 160 6.44 -7.75 -4.23
N GLU A 161 6.41 -6.60 -3.56
CA GLU A 161 5.52 -5.49 -3.92
C GLU A 161 5.89 -4.84 -5.25
N ILE A 162 7.18 -4.66 -5.52
CA ILE A 162 7.68 -4.14 -6.79
C ILE A 162 7.25 -5.09 -7.93
N LYS A 163 7.51 -6.39 -7.82
CA LYS A 163 7.12 -7.36 -8.86
C LYS A 163 5.62 -7.54 -9.01
N TYR A 164 4.85 -7.41 -7.95
CA TYR A 164 3.39 -7.44 -8.03
C TYR A 164 2.83 -6.28 -8.89
N ARG A 165 3.52 -5.14 -8.94
CA ARG A 165 3.13 -3.97 -9.75
C ARG A 165 3.96 -3.79 -11.02
N ASP A 166 4.95 -4.65 -11.22
CA ASP A 166 5.76 -4.71 -12.43
C ASP A 166 4.90 -5.33 -13.54
N THR A 167 4.67 -4.57 -14.60
CA THR A 167 3.83 -4.97 -15.73
C THR A 167 4.73 -4.93 -16.96
N PRO A 168 5.01 -6.08 -17.59
CA PRO A 168 5.88 -6.13 -18.77
C PRO A 168 5.35 -5.21 -19.87
N LYS A 169 6.20 -4.31 -20.36
CA LYS A 169 5.94 -3.54 -21.58
C LYS A 169 6.30 -4.46 -22.75
N GLN A 170 5.30 -4.90 -23.51
CA GLN A 170 5.47 -5.72 -24.71
C GLN A 170 6.06 -4.91 -25.86
#